data_AF-A0A6A6L785-F1
#
_entry.id   AF-A0A6A6L785-F1
#
_cell.length_a   1.000
_cell.length_b   1.000
_cell.length_c   1.000
_cell.angle_alpha   90.00
_cell.angle_beta   90.00
_cell.angle_gamma   90.00
#
_symmetry.space_group_name_H-M   'P 1'
#
loop_
_entity.id
_entity.type
_entity.pdbx_description
1 polymer ?
#
loop_
_entity_poly.entity_id
_entity_poly.type
_entity_poly.pdbx_seq_one_letter_code
_entity_poly.pdbx_strand_id
1 'polypeptide(L)'
;MPRMVTLILGNRDDIEEMSNSSSVVLTTVLKLIDKYDLYGQVAYPKHHKQSEVPDIYRLAAKTKGVFINPALVEPFGLTLIEAAAYGLPVVATKNGGPVDILKALNNGLLVDPHDQKAIADALLKLVADKNLWTECRKNGLKNIHRFSWPEHCRNYLSHVEHCRNRHPTSRLEITPIPEEPMSDSLKDVEDLSLRFSIEGDPKLNGELDAATRQRN
;
A
#
# COMPACT_ATOMS: atom_id res chain seq x y z
N MET A 1 16.01 -30.86 3.23
CA MET A 1 15.31 -29.66 3.73
C MET A 1 14.76 -28.88 2.53
N PRO A 2 13.55 -28.31 2.59
CA PRO A 2 13.08 -27.42 1.52
C PRO A 2 14.05 -26.24 1.39
N ARG A 3 14.59 -26.02 0.18
CA ARG A 3 15.46 -24.88 -0.11
C ARG A 3 14.61 -23.62 -0.18
N MET A 4 14.71 -22.77 0.83
CA MET A 4 14.12 -21.44 0.82
C MET A 4 14.99 -20.51 -0.03
N VAL A 5 14.36 -19.68 -0.86
CA VAL A 5 15.05 -18.69 -1.69
C VAL A 5 14.69 -17.30 -1.18
N THR A 6 15.70 -16.47 -0.93
CA THR A 6 15.53 -15.04 -0.62
C THR A 6 15.47 -14.27 -1.92
N LEU A 7 14.39 -13.51 -2.12
CA LEU A 7 14.22 -12.63 -3.28
C LEU A 7 14.47 -11.18 -2.87
N ILE A 8 15.43 -10.52 -3.52
CA ILE A 8 15.74 -9.10 -3.29
C ILE A 8 15.35 -8.33 -4.56
N LEU A 9 14.35 -7.47 -4.45
CA LEU A 9 13.81 -6.72 -5.58
C LEU A 9 14.28 -5.27 -5.54
N GLY A 10 14.67 -4.76 -6.71
CA GLY A 10 15.08 -3.38 -6.88
C GLY A 10 15.58 -3.16 -8.32
N ASN A 11 14.94 -2.24 -9.03
CA ASN A 11 15.31 -1.91 -10.41
C ASN A 11 16.61 -1.12 -10.44
N ARG A 12 17.53 -1.51 -11.33
CA ARG A 12 18.84 -0.87 -11.49
C ARG A 12 19.42 -1.18 -12.87
N ASP A 13 20.17 -0.26 -13.45
CA ASP A 13 20.89 -0.48 -14.71
C ASP A 13 22.37 -0.75 -14.46
N ASP A 14 23.07 0.14 -13.78
CA ASP A 14 24.46 -0.04 -13.37
C ASP A 14 24.60 0.26 -11.87
N ILE A 15 25.37 -0.58 -11.15
CA ILE A 15 25.65 -0.39 -9.73
C ILE A 15 26.54 0.84 -9.51
N GLU A 16 27.41 1.16 -10.46
CA GLU A 16 28.32 2.31 -10.38
C GLU A 16 27.59 3.64 -10.58
N GLU A 17 26.47 3.63 -11.31
CA GLU A 17 25.64 4.82 -11.57
C GLU A 17 24.54 5.03 -10.52
N MET A 18 24.34 4.08 -9.60
CA MET A 18 23.37 4.21 -8.50
C MET A 18 23.80 5.29 -7.50
N SER A 19 22.84 5.84 -6.76
CA SER A 19 23.14 6.71 -5.62
C SER A 19 24.10 6.01 -4.63
N ASN A 20 25.01 6.78 -4.01
CA ASN A 20 26.03 6.27 -3.09
C ASN A 20 25.44 5.37 -1.99
N SER A 21 24.27 5.70 -1.44
CA SER A 21 23.64 4.88 -0.41
C SER A 21 23.18 3.52 -0.96
N SER A 22 22.57 3.51 -2.15
CA SER A 22 22.01 2.29 -2.75
C SER A 22 23.10 1.37 -3.30
N SER A 23 24.14 1.92 -3.92
CA SER A 23 25.29 1.16 -4.42
C SER A 23 26.06 0.49 -3.28
N VAL A 24 26.26 1.20 -2.16
CA VAL A 24 26.90 0.65 -0.95
C VAL A 24 26.07 -0.49 -0.36
N VAL A 25 24.75 -0.33 -0.24
CA VAL A 25 23.86 -1.38 0.28
C VAL A 25 23.92 -2.62 -0.61
N LEU A 26 23.74 -2.48 -1.93
CA LEU A 26 23.76 -3.62 -2.83
C LEU A 26 25.13 -4.30 -2.86
N THR A 27 26.22 -3.53 -2.89
CA THR A 27 27.58 -4.06 -2.81
C THR A 27 27.81 -4.85 -1.51
N THR A 28 27.25 -4.37 -0.40
CA THR A 28 27.31 -5.08 0.89
C THR A 28 26.55 -6.41 0.82
N VAL A 29 25.35 -6.41 0.23
CA VAL A 29 24.58 -7.64 0.00
C VAL A 29 25.36 -8.64 -0.85
N LEU A 30 25.98 -8.22 -1.95
CA LEU A 30 26.79 -9.08 -2.82
C LEU A 30 27.98 -9.71 -2.05
N LYS A 31 28.66 -8.92 -1.23
CA LYS A 31 29.75 -9.40 -0.36
C LYS A 31 29.26 -10.42 0.69
N LEU A 32 28.04 -10.25 1.22
CA LEU A 32 27.45 -11.20 2.17
C LEU A 32 27.05 -12.52 1.49
N ILE A 33 26.53 -12.46 0.26
CA ILE A 33 26.21 -13.65 -0.52
C ILE A 33 27.48 -14.49 -0.75
N ASP A 34 28.56 -13.86 -1.17
CA ASP A 34 29.86 -14.49 -1.37
C ASP A 34 30.43 -15.05 -0.05
N LYS A 35 30.52 -14.23 0.99
CA LYS A 35 31.07 -14.61 2.30
C LYS A 35 30.40 -15.84 2.93
N TYR A 36 29.09 -16.00 2.74
CA TYR A 36 28.30 -17.08 3.35
C TYR A 36 27.92 -18.20 2.37
N ASP A 37 28.48 -18.22 1.16
CA ASP A 37 28.22 -19.21 0.12
C ASP A 37 26.70 -19.42 -0.14
N LEU A 38 25.98 -18.31 -0.29
CA LEU A 38 24.52 -18.32 -0.46
C LEU A 38 24.07 -18.48 -1.92
N TYR A 39 24.97 -18.96 -2.79
CA TYR A 39 24.66 -19.19 -4.19
C TYR A 39 23.56 -20.24 -4.37
N GLY A 40 22.60 -19.96 -5.25
CA GLY A 40 21.40 -20.78 -5.42
C GLY A 40 20.35 -20.65 -4.31
N GLN A 41 20.58 -19.80 -3.31
CA GLN A 41 19.64 -19.50 -2.22
C GLN A 41 19.16 -18.04 -2.25
N VAL A 42 19.78 -17.19 -3.06
CA VAL A 42 19.39 -15.77 -3.21
C VAL A 42 19.19 -15.46 -4.68
N ALA A 43 18.09 -14.79 -5.00
CA ALA A 43 17.79 -14.24 -6.31
C ALA A 43 17.59 -12.72 -6.18
N TYR A 44 18.21 -11.95 -7.08
CA TYR A 44 18.14 -10.48 -7.05
C TYR A 44 17.96 -9.93 -8.48
N PRO A 45 16.78 -10.18 -9.10
CA PRO A 45 16.52 -9.80 -10.48
C PRO A 45 16.80 -8.31 -10.71
N LYS A 46 17.35 -8.00 -11.88
CA LYS A 46 17.81 -6.65 -12.20
C LYS A 46 16.65 -5.68 -12.44
N HIS A 47 15.58 -6.18 -13.06
CA HIS A 47 14.38 -5.40 -13.38
C HIS A 47 13.11 -6.21 -13.11
N HIS A 48 12.03 -5.47 -12.83
CA HIS A 48 10.65 -5.92 -12.86
C HIS A 48 9.74 -4.74 -13.25
N LYS A 49 8.59 -5.04 -13.82
CA LYS A 49 7.53 -4.07 -14.14
C LYS A 49 6.55 -3.97 -12.97
N GLN A 50 5.89 -2.81 -12.83
CA GLN A 50 4.86 -2.62 -11.82
C GLN A 50 3.73 -3.67 -11.93
N SER A 51 3.37 -4.06 -13.16
CA SER A 51 2.36 -5.10 -13.43
C SER A 51 2.74 -6.50 -12.92
N GLU A 52 4.04 -6.76 -12.68
CA GLU A 52 4.55 -8.05 -12.24
C GLU A 52 4.59 -8.17 -10.71
N VAL A 53 4.62 -7.05 -9.98
CA VAL A 53 4.66 -7.03 -8.51
C VAL A 53 3.54 -7.87 -7.87
N PRO A 54 2.27 -7.77 -8.32
CA PRO A 54 1.20 -8.67 -7.87
C PRO A 54 1.50 -10.16 -8.01
N ASP A 55 2.12 -10.57 -9.12
CA ASP A 55 2.47 -11.97 -9.38
C ASP A 55 3.60 -12.45 -8.47
N ILE A 56 4.56 -11.57 -8.17
CA ILE A 56 5.64 -11.87 -7.24
C ILE A 56 5.08 -12.13 -5.84
N TYR A 57 4.18 -11.27 -5.34
CA TYR A 57 3.53 -11.50 -4.05
C TYR A 57 2.69 -12.78 -4.04
N ARG A 58 1.91 -13.04 -5.11
CA ARG A 58 1.13 -14.29 -5.25
C ARG A 58 2.02 -15.52 -5.23
N LEU A 59 3.15 -15.49 -5.96
CA LEU A 59 4.10 -16.59 -6.01
C LEU A 59 4.66 -16.86 -4.62
N ALA A 60 5.12 -15.82 -3.92
CA ALA A 60 5.62 -15.94 -2.56
C ALA A 60 4.55 -16.49 -1.60
N ALA A 61 3.30 -16.03 -1.70
CA ALA A 61 2.21 -16.57 -0.86
C ALA A 61 1.92 -18.04 -1.17
N LYS A 62 1.92 -18.42 -2.45
CA LYS A 62 1.69 -19.81 -2.91
C LYS A 62 2.78 -20.75 -2.42
N THR A 63 4.03 -20.29 -2.36
CA THR A 63 5.17 -21.06 -1.84
C THR A 63 5.34 -20.99 -0.33
N LYS A 64 4.39 -20.36 0.39
CA LYS A 64 4.42 -20.14 1.84
C LYS A 64 5.61 -19.32 2.32
N GLY A 65 6.01 -18.34 1.51
CA GLY A 65 7.01 -17.34 1.84
C GLY A 65 6.50 -16.29 2.83
N VAL A 66 7.38 -15.35 3.15
CA VAL A 66 7.15 -14.23 4.08
C VAL A 66 7.68 -12.97 3.40
N PHE A 67 6.97 -11.86 3.53
CA PHE A 67 7.47 -10.55 3.11
C PHE A 67 8.15 -9.85 4.30
N ILE A 68 9.28 -9.19 4.08
CA ILE A 68 10.00 -8.49 5.14
C ILE A 68 10.39 -7.06 4.71
N ASN A 69 10.11 -6.09 5.59
CA ASN A 69 10.59 -4.71 5.48
C ASN A 69 11.16 -4.26 6.84
N PRO A 70 12.47 -4.45 7.09
CA PRO A 70 13.11 -4.10 8.35
C PRO A 70 13.76 -2.70 8.27
N ALA A 71 13.09 -1.73 7.64
CA ALA A 71 13.60 -0.37 7.54
C ALA A 71 13.88 0.24 8.93
N LEU A 72 14.88 1.13 9.02
CA LEU A 72 15.17 1.84 10.28
C LEU A 72 13.96 2.62 10.78
N VAL A 73 13.24 3.25 9.86
CA VAL A 73 11.93 3.88 10.05
C VAL A 73 11.11 3.68 8.78
N GLU A 74 9.85 3.28 8.92
CA GLU A 74 8.91 3.16 7.81
C GLU A 74 7.69 4.06 8.11
N PRO A 75 7.54 5.23 7.45
CA PRO A 75 6.50 6.19 7.79
C PRO A 75 5.09 5.64 7.58
N PHE A 76 4.87 4.84 6.52
CA PHE A 76 3.56 4.29 6.23
C PHE A 76 3.61 2.79 5.98
N GLY A 77 4.35 2.32 4.96
CA GLY A 77 4.43 0.89 4.64
C GLY A 77 3.41 0.40 3.61
N LEU A 78 3.29 1.09 2.47
CA LEU A 78 2.43 0.64 1.35
C LEU A 78 2.75 -0.79 0.91
N THR A 79 4.04 -1.14 0.84
CA THR A 79 4.49 -2.49 0.46
C THR A 79 4.01 -3.58 1.43
N LEU A 80 3.82 -3.25 2.72
CA LEU A 80 3.26 -4.17 3.70
C LEU A 80 1.77 -4.43 3.43
N ILE A 81 1.02 -3.38 3.09
CA ILE A 81 -0.39 -3.46 2.73
C ILE A 81 -0.55 -4.28 1.44
N GLU A 82 0.26 -4.00 0.42
CA GLU A 82 0.26 -4.77 -0.83
C GLU A 82 0.56 -6.25 -0.59
N ALA A 83 1.63 -6.58 0.14
CA ALA A 83 1.98 -7.96 0.46
C ALA A 83 0.83 -8.67 1.23
N ALA A 84 0.25 -7.97 2.22
CA ALA A 84 -0.88 -8.49 2.99
C ALA A 84 -2.13 -8.72 2.13
N ALA A 85 -2.39 -7.88 1.13
CA ALA A 85 -3.49 -8.03 0.18
C ALA A 85 -3.41 -9.33 -0.64
N TYR A 86 -2.19 -9.82 -0.89
CA TYR A 86 -1.94 -11.10 -1.53
C TYR A 86 -1.81 -12.27 -0.54
N GLY A 87 -2.04 -12.03 0.74
CA GLY A 87 -2.08 -13.04 1.79
C GLY A 87 -0.70 -13.46 2.30
N LEU A 88 0.33 -12.61 2.14
CA LEU A 88 1.63 -12.85 2.75
C LEU A 88 1.62 -12.44 4.23
N PRO A 89 2.12 -13.30 5.12
CA PRO A 89 2.58 -12.85 6.43
C PRO A 89 3.75 -11.88 6.29
N VAL A 90 3.81 -10.89 7.18
CA VAL A 90 4.80 -9.82 7.13
C VAL A 90 5.70 -9.80 8.36
N VAL A 91 6.98 -9.50 8.17
CA VAL A 91 7.90 -9.04 9.22
C VAL A 91 8.22 -7.58 8.95
N ALA A 92 7.99 -6.70 9.90
CA ALA A 92 8.18 -5.27 9.69
C ALA A 92 8.88 -4.60 10.87
N THR A 93 9.53 -3.47 10.60
CA THR A 93 10.10 -2.63 11.65
C THR A 93 9.04 -2.17 12.66
N LYS A 94 9.41 -2.09 13.94
CA LYS A 94 8.57 -1.52 15.01
C LYS A 94 8.55 0.02 15.01
N ASN A 95 9.22 0.66 14.06
CA ASN A 95 9.37 2.12 14.00
C ASN A 95 8.53 2.72 12.87
N GLY A 96 7.39 3.33 13.21
CA GLY A 96 6.52 4.07 12.29
C GLY A 96 5.20 3.36 11.95
N GLY A 97 4.70 3.59 10.74
CA GLY A 97 3.41 3.10 10.24
C GLY A 97 3.16 1.58 10.33
N PRO A 98 4.17 0.69 10.24
CA PRO A 98 3.94 -0.75 10.36
C PRO A 98 3.28 -1.17 11.68
N VAL A 99 3.49 -0.42 12.77
CA VAL A 99 2.86 -0.70 14.06
C VAL A 99 1.34 -0.68 13.95
N ASP A 100 0.79 0.34 13.31
CA ASP A 100 -0.65 0.48 13.11
C ASP A 100 -1.17 -0.50 12.06
N ILE A 101 -0.41 -0.77 11.01
CA ILE A 101 -0.75 -1.78 10.00
C ILE A 101 -0.89 -3.17 10.65
N LEU A 102 0.12 -3.62 11.40
CA LEU A 102 0.10 -4.95 12.01
C LEU A 102 -0.94 -5.04 13.12
N LYS A 103 -1.19 -3.95 13.87
CA LYS A 103 -2.31 -3.88 14.81
C LYS A 103 -3.66 -4.01 14.11
N ALA A 104 -3.81 -3.42 12.93
CA ALA A 104 -5.06 -3.46 12.18
C ALA A 104 -5.29 -4.78 11.43
N LEU A 105 -4.23 -5.38 10.89
CA LEU A 105 -4.30 -6.57 10.05
C LEU A 105 -4.10 -7.87 10.82
N ASN A 106 -3.31 -7.86 11.90
CA ASN A 106 -2.89 -9.04 12.67
C ASN A 106 -2.29 -10.16 11.78
N ASN A 107 -1.41 -9.77 10.85
CA ASN A 107 -0.86 -10.65 9.81
C ASN A 107 0.67 -10.79 9.85
N GLY A 108 1.32 -10.51 10.98
CA GLY A 108 2.77 -10.47 11.01
C GLY A 108 3.41 -10.21 12.36
N LEU A 109 4.71 -9.96 12.34
CA LEU A 109 5.56 -9.69 13.50
C LEU A 109 6.31 -8.37 13.35
N LEU A 110 6.38 -7.59 14.43
CA LEU A 110 7.20 -6.39 14.52
C LEU A 110 8.57 -6.74 15.09
N VAL A 111 9.63 -6.14 14.54
CA VAL A 111 11.02 -6.36 14.96
C VAL A 111 11.77 -5.04 15.15
N ASP A 112 12.78 -5.04 16.01
CA ASP A 112 13.75 -3.94 16.06
C ASP A 112 14.69 -4.06 14.86
N PRO A 113 14.79 -3.04 13.98
CA PRO A 113 15.67 -3.11 12.82
C PRO A 113 17.17 -3.18 13.18
N HIS A 114 17.56 -2.87 14.42
CA HIS A 114 18.94 -2.98 14.90
C HIS A 114 19.25 -4.36 15.50
N ASP A 115 18.24 -5.19 15.75
CA ASP A 115 18.41 -6.52 16.33
C ASP A 115 18.33 -7.59 15.22
N GLN A 116 19.49 -7.93 14.68
CA GLN A 116 19.64 -8.96 13.64
C GLN A 116 19.09 -10.32 14.09
N LYS A 117 19.22 -10.65 15.37
CA LYS A 117 18.72 -11.94 15.91
C LYS A 117 17.20 -11.92 15.96
N ALA A 118 16.58 -10.84 16.40
CA ALA A 118 15.12 -10.71 16.40
C ALA A 118 14.53 -10.81 14.98
N ILE A 119 15.19 -10.20 13.98
CA ILE A 119 14.80 -10.32 12.57
C ILE A 119 14.85 -11.79 12.12
N ALA A 120 15.96 -12.48 12.37
CA ALA A 120 16.12 -13.88 11.99
C ALA A 120 15.09 -14.79 12.70
N ASP A 121 14.91 -14.62 14.01
CA ASP A 121 13.97 -15.39 14.82
C ASP A 121 12.51 -15.20 14.32
N ALA A 122 12.12 -13.97 13.96
CA ALA A 122 10.79 -13.68 13.44
C ALA A 122 10.53 -14.33 12.08
N LEU A 123 11.51 -14.27 11.16
CA LEU A 123 11.45 -14.95 9.86
C LEU A 123 11.34 -16.46 10.02
N LEU A 124 12.21 -17.05 10.84
CA LEU A 124 12.23 -18.49 11.11
C LEU A 124 10.91 -18.95 11.75
N LYS A 125 10.37 -18.18 12.69
CA LYS A 125 9.08 -18.49 13.33
C LYS A 125 7.95 -18.56 12.30
N LEU A 126 7.82 -17.58 11.42
CA LEU A 126 6.77 -17.55 10.40
C LEU A 126 6.92 -18.65 9.35
N VAL A 127 8.15 -19.01 8.97
CA VAL A 127 8.41 -20.06 7.97
C VAL A 127 8.24 -21.46 8.57
N ALA A 128 8.61 -21.66 9.85
CA ALA A 128 8.55 -22.96 10.51
C ALA A 128 7.15 -23.29 11.06
N ASP A 129 6.43 -22.32 11.60
CA ASP A 129 5.10 -22.51 12.19
C ASP A 129 3.99 -22.33 11.13
N LYS A 130 3.54 -23.47 10.59
CA LYS A 130 2.47 -23.52 9.58
C LYS A 130 1.13 -22.96 10.08
N ASN A 131 0.85 -23.08 11.37
CA ASN A 131 -0.41 -22.62 11.95
C ASN A 131 -0.39 -21.10 12.03
N LEU A 132 0.69 -20.54 12.57
CA LEU A 132 0.90 -19.09 12.61
C LEU A 132 0.87 -18.49 11.21
N TRP A 133 1.56 -19.09 10.23
CA TRP A 133 1.55 -18.62 8.85
C TRP A 133 0.12 -18.56 8.27
N THR A 134 -0.66 -19.63 8.49
CA THR A 134 -2.04 -19.74 8.00
C THR A 134 -2.96 -18.72 8.67
N GLU A 135 -2.79 -18.50 9.97
CA GLU A 135 -3.51 -17.48 10.71
C GLU A 135 -3.19 -16.07 10.20
N CYS A 136 -1.91 -15.73 10.05
CA CYS A 136 -1.47 -14.45 9.52
C CYS A 136 -2.05 -14.20 8.12
N ARG A 137 -1.99 -15.20 7.22
CA ARG A 137 -2.60 -15.10 5.88
C ARG A 137 -4.10 -14.82 5.96
N LYS A 138 -4.82 -15.59 6.79
CA LYS A 138 -6.29 -15.44 6.96
C LYS A 138 -6.63 -14.05 7.46
N ASN A 139 -5.90 -13.55 8.46
CA ASN A 139 -6.13 -12.25 9.06
C ASN A 139 -5.81 -11.11 8.08
N GLY A 140 -4.69 -11.20 7.35
CA GLY A 140 -4.33 -10.23 6.31
C GLY A 140 -5.43 -10.09 5.26
N LEU A 141 -5.84 -11.21 4.65
CA LEU A 141 -6.89 -11.22 3.63
C LEU A 141 -8.26 -10.73 4.15
N LYS A 142 -8.60 -11.09 5.40
CA LYS A 142 -9.86 -10.65 6.03
C LYS A 142 -9.86 -9.14 6.29
N ASN A 143 -8.76 -8.60 6.79
CA ASN A 143 -8.71 -7.24 7.34
C ASN A 143 -8.20 -6.20 6.33
N ILE A 144 -7.69 -6.61 5.16
CA ILE A 144 -7.06 -5.68 4.20
C ILE A 144 -8.00 -4.57 3.71
N HIS A 145 -9.32 -4.83 3.68
CA HIS A 145 -10.33 -3.85 3.30
C HIS A 145 -10.25 -2.54 4.12
N ARG A 146 -9.68 -2.59 5.33
CA ARG A 146 -9.44 -1.44 6.21
C ARG A 146 -8.49 -0.40 5.61
N PHE A 147 -7.62 -0.82 4.68
CA PHE A 147 -6.66 0.03 3.98
C PHE A 147 -7.10 0.32 2.54
N SER A 148 -8.37 0.11 2.21
CA SER A 148 -8.91 0.44 0.89
C SER A 148 -9.32 1.91 0.80
N TRP A 149 -9.25 2.48 -0.41
CA TRP A 149 -9.72 3.84 -0.67
C TRP A 149 -11.17 4.08 -0.25
N PRO A 150 -12.14 3.19 -0.54
CA PRO A 150 -13.52 3.38 -0.08
C PRO A 150 -13.63 3.47 1.44
N GLU A 151 -12.89 2.65 2.18
CA GLU A 151 -12.90 2.66 3.64
C GLU A 151 -12.22 3.92 4.20
N HIS A 152 -11.12 4.34 3.58
CA HIS A 152 -10.47 5.61 3.92
C HIS A 152 -11.41 6.80 3.73
N CYS A 153 -12.07 6.92 2.56
CA CYS A 153 -13.03 7.99 2.28
C CYS A 153 -14.21 7.98 3.26
N ARG A 154 -14.78 6.80 3.56
CA ARG A 154 -15.87 6.67 4.55
C ARG A 154 -15.45 7.18 5.92
N ASN A 155 -14.32 6.72 6.43
CA ASN A 155 -13.82 7.14 7.74
C ASN A 155 -13.51 8.64 7.77
N TYR A 156 -12.87 9.16 6.73
CA TYR A 156 -12.58 10.59 6.61
C TYR A 156 -13.84 11.46 6.64
N LEU A 157 -14.85 11.13 5.82
CA LEU A 157 -16.12 11.86 5.80
C LEU A 157 -16.87 11.78 7.13
N SER A 158 -16.85 10.62 7.80
CA SER A 158 -17.43 10.45 9.13
C SER A 158 -16.77 11.38 10.16
N HIS A 159 -15.46 11.58 10.09
CA HIS A 159 -14.76 12.51 10.98
C HIS A 159 -15.09 13.97 10.68
N VAL A 160 -15.16 14.35 9.41
CA VAL A 160 -15.57 15.72 9.00
C VAL A 160 -16.97 16.04 9.51
N GLU A 161 -17.94 15.12 9.32
CA GLU A 161 -19.30 15.30 9.80
C GLU A 161 -19.39 15.40 11.32
N HIS A 162 -18.62 14.56 12.03
CA HIS A 162 -18.54 14.60 13.48
C HIS A 162 -18.02 15.94 14.03
N CYS A 163 -17.00 16.51 13.37
CA CYS A 163 -16.46 17.82 13.72
C CYS A 163 -17.47 18.94 13.46
N ARG A 164 -18.16 18.90 12.31
CA ARG A 164 -19.23 19.85 11.96
C ARG A 164 -20.36 19.84 13.00
N ASN A 165 -20.73 18.67 13.51
CA ASN A 165 -21.81 18.54 14.49
C ASN A 165 -21.41 19.03 15.90
N ARG A 166 -20.12 19.01 16.25
CA ARG A 166 -19.60 19.52 17.55
C ARG A 166 -19.33 21.01 17.55
N HIS A 167 -18.92 21.55 16.42
CA HIS A 167 -18.74 22.98 16.20
C HIS A 167 -19.59 23.34 15.01
N PRO A 168 -20.88 23.70 15.21
CA PRO A 168 -21.66 24.34 14.15
C PRO A 168 -21.07 25.72 13.91
N THR A 169 -19.88 25.78 13.32
CA THR A 169 -19.27 27.02 12.88
C THR A 169 -20.16 27.58 11.78
N SER A 170 -20.45 28.87 11.93
CA SER A 170 -21.10 29.71 10.92
C SER A 170 -20.69 29.27 9.53
N ARG A 171 -21.68 28.98 8.68
CA ARG A 171 -21.57 28.73 7.25
C ARG A 171 -20.36 29.50 6.71
N LEU A 172 -19.24 28.80 6.45
CA LEU A 172 -18.19 29.36 5.63
C LEU A 172 -18.86 29.57 4.27
N GLU A 173 -19.17 30.81 3.95
CA GLU A 173 -19.53 31.17 2.58
C GLU A 173 -18.33 30.77 1.73
N ILE A 174 -18.47 29.65 1.02
CA ILE A 174 -17.58 29.32 -0.07
C ILE A 174 -17.89 30.38 -1.11
N THR A 175 -17.14 31.48 -1.09
CA THR A 175 -17.18 32.45 -2.18
C THR A 175 -16.78 31.67 -3.43
N PRO A 176 -17.63 31.59 -4.47
CA PRO A 176 -17.22 30.98 -5.72
C PRO A 176 -15.97 31.72 -6.19
N ILE A 177 -14.86 31.00 -6.28
CA ILE A 177 -13.68 31.53 -6.96
C ILE A 177 -14.16 31.70 -8.42
N PRO A 178 -14.03 32.90 -9.03
CA PRO A 178 -14.31 33.05 -10.44
C PRO A 178 -13.54 31.97 -11.20
N GLU A 179 -14.18 31.29 -12.15
CA GLU A 179 -13.50 30.36 -13.03
C GLU A 179 -12.41 31.13 -13.78
N GLU A 180 -11.18 31.11 -13.26
CA GLU A 180 -10.03 31.54 -14.03
C GLU A 180 -9.87 30.53 -15.16
N PRO A 181 -9.67 31.00 -16.41
CA PRO A 181 -9.38 30.10 -17.51
C PRO A 181 -8.16 29.25 -17.12
N MET A 182 -8.36 27.93 -17.17
CA MET A 182 -7.33 26.93 -16.88
C MET A 182 -6.01 27.35 -17.54
N SER A 183 -4.98 27.55 -16.73
CA SER A 183 -3.62 27.74 -17.23
C SER A 183 -3.29 26.59 -18.19
N ASP A 184 -2.64 26.91 -19.32
CA ASP A 184 -2.21 25.95 -20.35
C ASP A 184 -1.42 24.74 -19.78
N SER A 185 -0.94 24.84 -18.54
CA SER A 185 -0.23 23.78 -17.83
C SER A 185 -1.10 22.59 -17.36
N LEU A 186 -2.42 22.61 -17.56
CA LEU A 186 -3.35 21.55 -17.13
C LEU A 186 -4.04 20.80 -18.28
N LYS A 187 -3.77 21.14 -19.55
CA LYS A 187 -4.29 20.39 -20.71
C LYS A 187 -3.79 18.94 -20.76
N ASP A 188 -2.64 18.66 -20.17
CA ASP A 188 -2.07 17.31 -20.11
C ASP A 188 -2.75 16.39 -19.07
N VAL A 189 -3.61 16.94 -18.20
CA VAL A 189 -4.32 16.17 -17.17
C VAL A 189 -5.65 15.62 -17.70
N GLU A 190 -6.25 16.25 -18.72
CA GLU A 190 -7.49 15.77 -19.34
C GLU A 190 -7.31 14.45 -20.11
N ASP A 191 -6.11 14.19 -20.64
CA ASP A 191 -5.79 12.94 -21.34
C ASP A 191 -5.63 11.74 -20.38
N LEU A 192 -5.48 12.00 -19.08
CA LEU A 192 -5.46 10.97 -18.02
C LEU A 192 -6.83 10.72 -17.37
N SER A 193 -7.90 11.38 -17.82
CA SER A 193 -9.25 11.15 -17.31
C SER A 193 -9.79 9.80 -17.81
N LEU A 194 -9.42 8.75 -17.06
CA LEU A 194 -10.12 7.47 -17.01
C LEU A 194 -11.63 7.73 -16.91
N ARG A 195 -12.36 7.35 -17.97
CA ARG A 195 -13.82 7.35 -18.02
C ARG A 195 -14.40 6.43 -16.94
N PHE A 196 -14.66 6.99 -15.76
CA PHE A 196 -15.57 6.39 -14.79
C PHE A 196 -16.99 6.84 -15.11
N SER A 197 -17.67 6.08 -15.97
CA SER A 197 -19.13 6.21 -16.13
C SER A 197 -19.80 5.55 -14.94
N ILE A 198 -20.31 6.35 -14.01
CA ILE A 198 -21.32 5.92 -13.04
C ILE A 198 -22.66 6.30 -13.67
N GLU A 199 -23.37 5.32 -14.23
CA GLU A 199 -24.78 5.46 -14.55
C GLU A 199 -25.58 5.54 -13.25
N GLY A 200 -26.24 6.68 -13.03
CA GLY A 200 -27.09 6.93 -11.89
C GLY A 200 -27.81 8.25 -12.09
N ASP A 201 -28.89 8.22 -12.85
CA ASP A 201 -29.72 9.34 -13.27
C ASP A 201 -30.50 9.94 -12.06
N PRO A 202 -30.36 11.23 -11.72
CA PRO A 202 -31.30 11.92 -10.85
C PRO A 202 -32.03 12.99 -11.67
N LYS A 203 -33.16 12.63 -12.27
CA LYS A 203 -34.14 13.63 -12.71
C LYS A 203 -34.77 14.27 -11.49
N LEU A 204 -34.36 15.50 -11.16
CA LEU A 204 -35.20 16.46 -10.43
C LEU A 204 -34.62 17.87 -10.51
N ASN A 205 -35.19 18.66 -11.43
CA ASN A 205 -35.46 20.10 -11.42
C ASN A 205 -36.16 20.34 -12.77
N GLY A 206 -37.35 20.91 -12.93
CA GLY A 206 -38.04 21.93 -12.15
C GLY A 206 -38.37 23.04 -13.14
N GLU A 207 -39.61 23.15 -13.58
CA GLU A 207 -40.12 24.33 -14.32
C GLU A 207 -41.54 24.66 -13.84
N LEU A 208 -41.63 25.66 -12.96
CA LEU A 208 -42.64 26.72 -13.07
C LEU A 208 -42.22 27.55 -14.32
N ASP A 209 -43.06 28.17 -15.14
CA ASP A 209 -44.38 28.77 -14.97
C ASP A 209 -44.86 29.16 -16.39
N ALA A 210 -46.12 28.94 -16.77
CA ALA A 210 -46.77 29.72 -17.84
C ALA A 210 -48.28 29.49 -17.86
N ALA A 211 -48.97 30.53 -17.43
CA ALA A 211 -50.41 30.68 -17.33
C ALA A 211 -51.22 30.41 -18.62
N THR A 212 -52.48 30.04 -18.37
CA THR A 212 -53.73 30.51 -19.03
C THR A 212 -54.48 29.50 -19.90
N ARG A 213 -55.77 29.33 -19.53
CA ARG A 213 -56.96 28.76 -20.23
C ARG A 213 -57.43 27.44 -19.60
N GLN A 214 -58.66 27.24 -19.14
CA GLN A 214 -59.90 28.02 -19.07
C GLN A 214 -60.76 27.34 -17.98
N ARG A 215 -61.56 28.11 -17.23
CA ARG A 215 -62.71 27.56 -16.48
C ARG A 215 -63.86 27.32 -17.45
N ASN A 216 -64.38 26.10 -17.48
CA ASN A 216 -65.79 25.69 -17.47
C ASN A 216 -65.94 24.27 -18.00
#